data_AF-A0A4R6YF01-F1
#
_entry.id   AF-A0A4R6YF01-F1
#
_cell.length_a   1.000
_cell.length_b   1.000
_cell.length_c   1.000
_cell.angle_alpha   90.00
_cell.angle_beta   90.00
_cell.angle_gamma   90.00
#
_symmetry.space_group_name_H-M   'P 1'
#
loop_
_entity.id
_entity.type
_entity.pdbx_description
1 polymer ?
#
loop_
_entity_poly.entity_id
_entity_poly.type
_entity_poly.pdbx_seq_one_letter_code
_entity_poly.pdbx_strand_id
1 'polypeptide(L)'
;MPHEVTRDGLISALTQKPTLRPLTEPLLLRDVLAMKRQRGDNDIAGFKEVCREFAYGLNGTISGAIWAMNQWIKAADAGRQPWVGKVTQDRRRAFVADCEAVLAGTFGVEFTVEAA
;
A
#
# COMPACT_ATOMS: atom_id res chain seq x y z
N MET A 1 -11.13 -19.67 -43.30
CA MET A 1 -10.98 -20.83 -42.40
C MET A 1 -11.69 -20.48 -41.10
N PRO A 2 -12.78 -21.15 -40.72
CA PRO A 2 -13.45 -20.86 -39.44
C PRO A 2 -12.60 -21.46 -38.32
N HIS A 3 -12.22 -20.66 -37.33
CA HIS A 3 -11.52 -21.16 -36.15
C HIS A 3 -12.52 -21.94 -35.29
N GLU A 4 -12.39 -23.26 -35.27
CA GLU A 4 -13.17 -24.14 -34.41
C GLU A 4 -12.76 -23.86 -32.95
N VAL A 5 -13.68 -23.27 -32.19
CA VAL A 5 -13.47 -22.97 -30.77
C VAL A 5 -13.63 -24.28 -30.01
N THR A 6 -12.52 -24.99 -29.80
CA THR A 6 -12.51 -26.25 -29.05
C THR A 6 -12.71 -25.97 -27.56
N ARG A 7 -13.32 -26.92 -26.85
CA ARG A 7 -13.56 -26.85 -25.40
C ARG A 7 -12.27 -26.58 -24.63
N ASP A 8 -11.15 -27.16 -25.08
CA ASP A 8 -9.83 -26.97 -24.48
C ASP A 8 -9.26 -25.57 -24.75
N GLY A 9 -9.55 -24.96 -25.89
CA GLY A 9 -9.20 -23.56 -26.19
C GLY A 9 -9.93 -22.57 -25.29
N LEU A 10 -11.21 -22.83 -25.00
CA LEU A 10 -11.99 -22.05 -24.03
C LEU A 10 -11.48 -22.21 -22.60
N ILE A 11 -11.16 -23.44 -22.18
CA ILE A 11 -10.58 -23.69 -20.85
C ILE A 11 -9.21 -23.01 -20.75
N SER A 12 -8.37 -23.08 -21.79
CA SER A 12 -7.07 -22.39 -21.83
C SER A 12 -7.22 -20.86 -21.74
N ALA A 13 -8.18 -20.28 -22.46
CA ALA A 13 -8.47 -18.84 -22.38
C ALA A 13 -9.03 -18.40 -21.02
N LEU A 14 -9.78 -19.27 -20.33
CA LEU A 14 -10.30 -19.00 -18.98
C LEU A 14 -9.31 -19.35 -17.85
N THR A 15 -8.33 -20.21 -18.12
CA THR A 15 -7.24 -20.56 -17.18
C THR A 15 -5.98 -19.74 -17.38
N GLN A 16 -5.87 -18.96 -18.47
CA GLN A 16 -5.09 -17.74 -18.46
C GLN A 16 -5.65 -16.88 -17.32
N LYS A 17 -5.02 -17.00 -16.14
CA LYS A 17 -5.23 -16.10 -15.02
C LYS A 17 -5.38 -14.70 -15.63
N PRO A 18 -6.49 -13.98 -15.36
CA PRO A 18 -6.65 -12.64 -15.89
C PRO A 18 -5.33 -11.95 -15.58
N THR A 19 -4.63 -11.53 -16.62
CA THR A 19 -3.30 -10.96 -16.50
C THR A 19 -3.48 -9.74 -15.64
N LEU A 20 -3.31 -9.95 -14.34
CA LEU A 20 -3.19 -8.91 -13.34
C LEU A 20 -2.18 -7.97 -13.96
N ARG A 21 -2.52 -6.68 -14.03
CA ARG A 21 -1.62 -5.64 -14.53
C ARG A 21 -0.20 -5.94 -14.05
N PRO A 22 0.83 -5.67 -14.86
CA PRO A 22 2.21 -5.91 -14.45
C PRO A 22 2.36 -5.52 -12.98
N LEU A 23 2.83 -6.47 -12.18
CA LEU A 23 3.01 -6.38 -10.73
C LEU A 23 4.11 -5.35 -10.40
N THR A 24 4.09 -4.17 -11.01
CA THR A 24 5.15 -3.16 -10.98
C THR A 24 4.73 -1.92 -10.23
N GLU A 25 3.43 -1.65 -10.10
CA GLU A 25 2.94 -0.49 -9.35
C GLU A 25 2.08 -0.96 -8.16
N PRO A 26 2.60 -0.87 -6.92
CA PRO A 26 1.79 -1.09 -5.72
C PRO A 26 0.67 -0.06 -5.67
N LEU A 27 -0.58 -0.52 -5.50
CA LEU A 27 -1.78 0.33 -5.54
C LEU A 27 -2.58 0.30 -4.25
N LEU A 28 -2.45 -0.78 -3.47
CA LEU A 28 -3.26 -1.05 -2.29
C LEU A 28 -2.41 -1.16 -1.04
N LEU A 29 -3.01 -0.91 0.13
CA LEU A 29 -2.31 -1.00 1.42
C LEU A 29 -1.80 -2.41 1.74
N ARG A 30 -2.43 -3.46 1.19
CA ARG A 30 -1.90 -4.84 1.25
C ARG A 30 -0.57 -4.99 0.50
N ASP A 31 -0.33 -4.22 -0.54
CA ASP A 31 0.91 -4.27 -1.31
C ASP A 31 2.05 -3.65 -0.47
N VAL A 32 1.78 -2.49 0.14
CA VAL A 32 2.70 -1.86 1.12
C VAL A 32 3.02 -2.82 2.26
N LEU A 33 2.02 -3.49 2.82
CA LEU A 33 2.21 -4.48 3.88
C LEU A 33 3.07 -5.68 3.43
N ALA A 34 2.92 -6.13 2.17
CA ALA A 34 3.74 -7.19 1.61
C ALA A 34 5.21 -6.74 1.47
N MET A 35 5.44 -5.51 0.99
CA MET A 35 6.78 -4.92 0.87
C MET A 35 7.46 -4.77 2.24
N LYS A 36 6.75 -4.26 3.26
CA LYS A 36 7.24 -4.18 4.65
C LYS A 36 7.67 -5.54 5.20
N ARG A 37 6.86 -6.58 4.94
CA ARG A 37 7.17 -7.97 5.34
C ARG A 37 8.42 -8.52 4.66
N GLN A 38 8.56 -8.28 3.36
CA GLN A 38 9.74 -8.71 2.61
C GLN A 38 11.01 -8.05 3.12
N ARG A 39 10.93 -6.79 3.56
CA ARG A 39 12.06 -6.06 4.15
C ARG A 39 12.40 -6.46 5.59
N GLY A 40 11.50 -7.15 6.29
CA GLY A 40 11.69 -7.51 7.71
C GLY A 40 11.41 -6.36 8.66
N ASP A 41 10.51 -5.45 8.30
CA ASP A 41 10.12 -4.31 9.13
C ASP A 41 9.50 -4.72 10.49
N ASN A 42 9.89 -4.03 11.55
CA ASN A 42 9.40 -4.29 12.92
C ASN A 42 8.08 -3.58 13.25
N ASP A 43 7.66 -2.61 12.46
CA ASP A 43 6.48 -1.76 12.69
C ASP A 43 5.21 -2.26 11.97
N ILE A 44 5.23 -3.48 11.43
CA ILE A 44 4.10 -4.11 10.72
C ILE A 44 2.80 -4.09 11.54
N ALA A 45 2.89 -4.29 12.86
CA ALA A 45 1.72 -4.25 13.73
C ALA A 45 1.07 -2.86 13.76
N GLY A 46 1.88 -1.80 13.90
CA GLY A 46 1.42 -0.41 13.89
C GLY A 46 0.82 -0.02 12.54
N PHE A 47 1.43 -0.45 11.43
CA PHE A 47 0.89 -0.24 10.09
C PHE A 47 -0.52 -0.86 9.95
N LYS A 48 -0.71 -2.09 10.43
CA LYS A 48 -2.02 -2.77 10.41
C LYS A 48 -3.06 -2.09 11.27
N GLU A 49 -2.67 -1.55 12.42
CA GLU A 49 -3.59 -0.79 13.28
C GLU A 49 -4.09 0.46 12.55
N VAL A 50 -3.20 1.23 11.91
CA VAL A 50 -3.59 2.40 11.12
C VAL A 50 -4.49 1.99 9.94
N CYS A 51 -4.20 0.86 9.29
CA CYS A 51 -5.07 0.34 8.22
C CYS A 51 -6.51 0.08 8.71
N ARG A 52 -6.72 -0.32 9.97
CA ARG A 52 -8.06 -0.58 10.53
C ARG A 52 -8.87 0.69 10.76
N GLU A 53 -8.26 1.87 10.72
CA GLU A 53 -8.97 3.15 10.79
C GLU A 53 -9.77 3.43 9.51
N PHE A 54 -9.44 2.76 8.40
CA PHE A 54 -10.15 2.88 7.14
C PHE A 54 -11.25 1.82 7.01
N ALA A 55 -12.42 2.19 6.49
CA ALA A 55 -13.53 1.26 6.25
C ALA A 55 -13.13 0.06 5.36
N TYR A 56 -12.25 0.29 4.38
CA TYR A 56 -11.77 -0.74 3.46
C TYR A 56 -10.52 -1.48 3.96
N GLY A 57 -9.95 -1.10 5.11
CA GLY A 57 -8.78 -1.75 5.66
C GLY A 57 -7.61 -1.82 4.67
N LEU A 58 -6.98 -2.99 4.58
CA LEU A 58 -5.88 -3.28 3.65
C LEU A 58 -6.29 -3.27 2.16
N ASN A 59 -7.58 -3.25 1.85
CA ASN A 59 -8.08 -3.14 0.48
C ASN A 59 -8.25 -1.68 0.02
N GLY A 60 -7.94 -0.71 0.89
CA GLY A 60 -7.89 0.71 0.49
C GLY A 60 -6.72 0.99 -0.46
N THR A 61 -6.92 1.98 -1.34
CA THR A 61 -5.86 2.49 -2.22
C THR A 61 -4.84 3.32 -1.45
N ILE A 62 -3.56 3.24 -1.83
CA ILE A 62 -2.47 3.99 -1.21
C ILE A 62 -2.73 5.50 -1.28
N SER A 63 -3.04 6.04 -2.48
CA SER A 63 -3.27 7.48 -2.67
C SER A 63 -4.45 8.01 -1.86
N GLY A 64 -5.57 7.26 -1.80
CA GLY A 64 -6.72 7.62 -0.98
C GLY A 64 -6.41 7.62 0.52
N ALA A 65 -5.62 6.64 0.98
CA ALA A 65 -5.20 6.54 2.37
C ALA A 65 -4.27 7.69 2.77
N ILE A 66 -3.30 8.06 1.92
CA ILE A 66 -2.43 9.24 2.11
C ILE A 66 -3.27 10.50 2.26
N TRP A 67 -4.19 10.74 1.32
CA TRP A 67 -5.01 11.94 1.33
C TRP A 67 -5.83 12.06 2.63
N ALA A 68 -6.53 10.99 3.02
CA ALA A 68 -7.35 10.97 4.22
C ALA A 68 -6.49 11.16 5.49
N MET A 69 -5.36 10.46 5.56
CA MET A 69 -4.47 10.53 6.71
C MET A 69 -3.87 11.91 6.90
N ASN A 70 -3.48 12.59 5.81
CA ASN A 70 -3.02 13.96 5.84
C ASN A 70 -4.09 14.94 6.37
N GLN A 71 -5.37 14.72 6.06
CA GLN A 71 -6.45 15.52 6.67
C GLN A 71 -6.58 15.28 8.17
N TRP A 72 -6.44 14.03 8.63
CA TRP A 72 -6.54 13.70 10.05
C TRP A 72 -5.35 14.22 10.86
N ILE A 73 -4.13 14.10 10.32
CA ILE A 73 -2.92 14.69 10.90
C ILE A 73 -3.08 16.21 11.01
N LYS A 74 -3.51 16.88 9.93
CA LYS A 74 -3.77 18.32 9.95
C LYS A 74 -4.83 18.71 10.97
N ALA A 75 -5.88 17.90 11.16
CA ALA A 75 -6.89 18.14 12.17
C ALA A 75 -6.33 17.99 13.60
N ALA A 76 -5.50 16.98 13.84
CA ALA A 76 -4.85 16.77 15.12
C ALA A 76 -3.84 17.88 15.46
N ASP A 77 -3.03 18.31 14.50
CA ASP A 77 -2.07 19.41 14.65
C ASP A 77 -2.77 20.74 14.97
N ALA A 78 -4.00 20.92 14.47
CA ALA A 78 -4.86 22.05 14.80
C ALA A 78 -5.60 21.89 16.15
N GLY A 79 -5.29 20.87 16.96
CA GLY A 79 -5.93 20.61 18.24
C GLY A 79 -7.38 20.10 18.15
N ARG A 80 -7.85 19.69 16.95
CA ARG A 80 -9.24 19.21 16.73
C ARG A 80 -9.45 17.74 17.07
N GLN A 81 -8.39 17.04 17.50
CA GLN A 81 -8.43 15.64 17.92
C GLN A 81 -7.65 15.41 19.23
N PRO A 82 -8.00 16.08 20.35
CA PRO A 82 -7.24 15.98 21.61
C PRO A 82 -7.26 14.59 22.24
N TRP A 83 -8.23 13.74 21.88
CA TRP A 83 -8.32 12.35 22.36
C TRP A 83 -7.36 11.39 21.64
N VAL A 84 -6.74 11.81 20.53
CA VAL A 84 -5.79 10.96 19.80
C VAL A 84 -4.41 11.15 20.39
N GLY A 85 -3.88 10.10 21.02
CA GLY A 85 -2.58 10.12 21.66
C GLY A 85 -1.41 10.32 20.68
N LYS A 86 -0.28 10.83 21.20
CA LYS A 86 0.94 11.07 20.43
C LYS A 86 1.41 9.83 19.66
N VAL A 87 1.38 8.65 20.29
CA VAL A 87 1.80 7.38 19.67
C VAL A 87 0.98 7.08 18.41
N THR A 88 -0.33 7.31 18.43
CA THR A 88 -1.18 7.13 17.25
C THR A 88 -0.84 8.13 16.15
N GLN A 89 -0.60 9.39 16.50
CA GLN A 89 -0.17 10.40 15.51
C GLN A 89 1.19 10.06 14.89
N ASP A 90 2.15 9.59 15.68
CA ASP A 90 3.45 9.16 15.19
C ASP A 90 3.30 7.97 14.21
N ARG A 91 2.42 6.99 14.53
CA ARG A 91 2.09 5.87 13.62
C ARG A 91 1.44 6.34 12.33
N ARG A 92 0.51 7.30 12.39
CA ARG A 92 -0.14 7.89 11.22
C ARG A 92 0.85 8.59 10.30
N ARG A 93 1.83 9.31 10.86
CA ARG A 93 2.91 9.96 10.11
C ARG A 93 3.84 8.95 9.45
N ALA A 94 4.27 7.93 10.20
CA ALA A 94 5.07 6.84 9.64
C ALA A 94 4.35 6.11 8.51
N PHE A 95 3.05 5.84 8.68
CA PHE A 95 2.19 5.25 7.66
C PHE A 95 2.15 6.09 6.37
N VAL A 96 1.99 7.42 6.47
CA VAL A 96 2.02 8.30 5.30
C VAL A 96 3.37 8.25 4.60
N ALA A 97 4.47 8.36 5.36
CA ALA A 97 5.82 8.32 4.80
C ALA A 97 6.11 7.01 4.06
N ASP A 98 5.70 5.86 4.62
CA ASP A 98 5.83 4.56 3.95
C ASP A 98 5.04 4.53 2.64
N CYS A 99 3.78 5.00 2.65
CA CYS A 99 2.91 5.01 1.49
C CYS A 99 3.44 5.95 0.39
N GLU A 100 3.97 7.12 0.76
CA GLU A 100 4.59 8.07 -0.17
C GLU A 100 5.87 7.50 -0.79
N ALA A 101 6.73 6.86 0.01
CA ALA A 101 7.93 6.20 -0.49
C ALA A 101 7.59 5.04 -1.45
N VAL A 102 6.49 4.33 -1.21
CA VAL A 102 5.99 3.30 -2.14
C VAL A 102 5.54 3.91 -3.47
N LEU A 103 4.76 5.00 -3.44
CA LEU A 103 4.35 5.68 -4.68
C LEU A 103 5.52 6.34 -5.42
N ALA A 104 6.53 6.80 -4.69
CA ALA A 104 7.74 7.37 -5.26
C ALA A 104 8.72 6.32 -5.81
N GLY A 105 8.45 5.02 -5.59
CA GLY A 105 9.36 3.94 -5.99
C GLY A 105 10.67 3.91 -5.19
N THR A 106 10.76 4.66 -4.09
CA THR A 106 11.96 4.75 -3.23
C THR A 106 11.88 3.82 -2.02
N PHE A 107 10.77 3.10 -1.87
CA PHE A 107 10.54 2.22 -0.73
C PHE A 107 11.54 1.05 -0.70
N GLY A 108 12.43 1.03 0.29
CA GLY A 108 13.43 -0.03 0.44
C GLY A 108 14.58 0.05 -0.55
N VAL A 109 14.76 1.17 -1.25
CA VAL A 109 15.96 1.41 -2.07
C VAL A 109 17.12 1.78 -1.15
N GLU A 110 18.10 0.90 -1.01
CA GLU A 110 19.39 1.25 -0.40
C GLU A 110 20.17 2.11 -1.40
N PHE A 111 20.35 3.39 -1.08
CA PHE A 111 21.23 4.25 -1.86
C PHE A 111 22.68 3.84 -1.60
N THR A 112 23.26 3.00 -2.45
CA THR A 112 24.70 2.80 -2.49
C THR A 112 25.34 4.10 -2.98
N VAL A 113 25.86 4.89 -2.05
CA VAL A 113 26.68 6.05 -2.37
C VAL A 113 28.02 5.51 -2.89
N GLU A 114 28.21 5.45 -4.20
CA GLU A 114 29.55 5.28 -4.77
C GLU A 114 30.35 6.54 -4.42
N ALA A 115 31.30 6.39 -3.49
CA ALA A 115 32.29 7.41 -3.22
C ALA A 115 33.19 7.56 -4.45
N ALA A 116 33.18 8.76 -5.04
CA ALA A 116 34.04 9.17 -6.15
C ALA A 116 35.49 9.39 -5.71
#